data_AF-A0A1F5L0T7-F1
#
_entry.id   AF-A0A1F5L0T7-F1
#
_cell.length_a   1.000
_cell.length_b   1.000
_cell.length_c   1.000
_cell.angle_alpha   90.00
_cell.angle_beta   90.00
_cell.angle_gamma   90.00
#
_symmetry.space_group_name_H-M   'P 1'
#
loop_
_entity.id
_entity.type
_entity.pdbx_description
1 polymer ?
#
loop_
_entity_poly.entity_id
_entity_poly.type
_entity_poly.pdbx_seq_one_letter_code
_entity_poly.pdbx_strand_id
1 'polypeptide(L)'
;MVQTSLQRLRNPLVRYICGDVASFQPLPKSIQSQLTPQDASHFRVARVYGRDRNISFDWYGEYFEFPVVQRLFQTESWGILQYQVIRRYREVDTQEISVVLEIRLLRDSSAGKISDLELAREIKIFFYVFKCNEELFELKLLPDFSGFMRKEQASP
;
A
#
# COMPACT_ATOMS: atom_id res chain seq x y z
N MET A 1 5.32 9.06 -9.82
CA MET A 1 5.67 9.05 -11.26
C MET A 1 4.42 8.64 -12.02
N VAL A 2 4.24 9.15 -13.25
CA VAL A 2 3.08 8.84 -14.09
C VAL A 2 3.58 8.33 -15.43
N GLN A 3 2.99 7.24 -15.92
CA GLN A 3 3.45 6.56 -17.13
C GLN A 3 2.33 6.44 -18.17
N THR A 4 2.71 6.53 -19.43
CA THR A 4 1.82 6.23 -20.56
C THR A 4 2.55 5.30 -21.52
N SER A 5 1.92 4.18 -21.88
CA SER A 5 2.44 3.27 -22.88
C SER A 5 2.02 3.74 -24.26
N LEU A 6 3.00 3.97 -25.14
CA LEU A 6 2.74 4.48 -26.50
C LEU A 6 2.60 3.38 -27.55
N GLN A 7 3.00 2.14 -27.24
CA GLN A 7 3.09 1.05 -28.22
C GLN A 7 2.31 -0.22 -27.81
N ARG A 8 1.77 -0.29 -26.59
CA ARG A 8 1.09 -1.48 -26.08
C ARG A 8 -0.35 -1.54 -26.58
N LEU A 9 -0.68 -2.55 -27.39
CA LEU A 9 -2.03 -2.72 -27.98
C LEU A 9 -3.06 -3.35 -27.03
N ARG A 10 -2.62 -4.17 -26.06
CA ARG A 10 -3.50 -4.81 -25.06
C ARG A 10 -3.25 -4.27 -23.66
N ASN A 11 -4.29 -3.76 -23.01
CA ASN A 11 -4.24 -3.09 -21.71
C ASN A 11 -3.22 -1.93 -21.70
N PRO A 12 -3.38 -0.92 -22.58
CA PRO A 12 -2.50 0.25 -22.60
C PRO A 12 -2.61 1.01 -21.28
N LEU A 13 -1.46 1.35 -20.71
CA LEU A 13 -1.40 2.22 -19.54
C LEU A 13 -1.51 3.67 -20.01
N VAL A 14 -2.54 4.39 -19.60
CA VAL A 14 -2.72 5.81 -19.94
C VAL A 14 -2.73 6.61 -18.65
N ARG A 15 -1.77 7.54 -18.52
CA ARG A 15 -1.57 8.34 -17.30
C ARG A 15 -1.62 7.50 -16.02
N TYR A 16 -1.05 6.31 -16.06
CA TYR A 16 -1.03 5.39 -14.94
C TYR A 16 -0.12 5.94 -13.84
N ILE A 17 -0.69 6.14 -12.65
CA ILE A 17 0.05 6.57 -11.46
C ILE A 17 0.71 5.31 -10.88
N CYS A 18 2.02 5.18 -11.03
CA CYS A 18 2.73 3.96 -10.61
C CYS A 18 3.11 3.94 -9.12
N GLY A 19 2.76 4.99 -8.37
CA GLY A 19 3.07 5.10 -6.95
C GLY A 19 4.54 5.39 -6.63
N ASP A 20 5.45 5.40 -7.60
CA ASP A 20 6.88 5.63 -7.36
C ASP A 20 7.22 7.11 -7.16
N VAL A 21 8.04 7.42 -6.16
CA VAL A 21 8.70 8.71 -6.01
C VAL A 21 10.03 8.65 -6.76
N ALA A 22 10.22 9.54 -7.73
CA ALA A 22 11.42 9.54 -8.57
C ALA A 22 11.81 10.96 -8.97
N SER A 23 13.11 11.16 -9.24
CA SER A 23 13.61 12.35 -9.93
C SER A 23 14.11 11.99 -11.32
N PHE A 24 13.96 12.91 -12.26
CA PHE A 24 14.48 12.76 -13.62
C PHE A 24 15.70 13.66 -13.78
N GLN A 25 16.85 13.04 -14.01
CA GLN A 25 18.12 13.73 -14.19
C GLN A 25 18.56 13.70 -15.66
N PRO A 26 19.35 14.68 -16.11
CA PRO A 26 20.00 14.61 -17.41
C PRO A 26 20.85 13.34 -17.56
N LEU A 27 20.99 12.85 -18.79
CA LEU A 27 21.89 11.74 -19.08
C LEU A 27 23.34 12.11 -18.73
N PRO A 28 24.16 11.20 -18.19
CA PRO A 28 25.60 11.40 -18.06
C PRO A 28 26.25 11.62 -19.44
N LYS A 29 27.28 12.48 -19.50
CA LYS A 29 27.98 12.80 -20.76
C LYS A 29 28.51 11.55 -21.48
N SER A 30 28.96 10.55 -20.72
CA SER A 30 29.46 9.27 -21.23
C SER A 30 28.42 8.43 -21.98
N ILE A 31 27.12 8.59 -21.67
CA ILE A 31 26.02 7.93 -22.37
C ILE A 31 25.51 8.83 -23.49
N GLN A 32 25.46 10.15 -23.28
CA GLN A 32 25.08 11.10 -24.34
C GLN A 32 25.99 10.96 -25.57
N SER A 33 27.30 10.72 -25.38
CA SER A 33 28.25 10.54 -26.49
C SER A 33 28.04 9.25 -27.30
N GLN A 34 27.20 8.32 -26.83
CA GLN A 34 26.88 7.07 -27.52
C GLN A 34 25.55 7.16 -28.30
N LEU A 35 24.81 8.26 -28.17
CA LEU A 35 23.50 8.47 -28.78
C LEU A 35 23.56 9.58 -29.82
N THR A 36 22.60 9.59 -30.74
CA THR A 36 22.40 10.75 -31.60
C THR A 36 21.94 11.96 -30.76
N PRO A 37 22.23 13.20 -31.20
CA PRO A 37 21.75 14.39 -30.48
C PRO A 37 20.23 14.43 -30.34
N GLN A 38 19.50 13.90 -31.33
CA GLN A 38 18.04 13.83 -31.33
C GLN A 38 17.56 12.87 -30.24
N ASP A 39 18.09 11.65 -30.18
CA ASP A 39 17.70 10.65 -29.17
C ASP A 39 18.06 11.10 -27.76
N ALA A 40 19.27 11.63 -27.57
CA ALA A 40 19.75 12.11 -26.27
C ALA A 40 18.83 13.19 -25.66
N SER A 41 18.13 13.97 -26.49
CA SER A 41 17.19 15.00 -26.03
C SER A 41 15.94 14.43 -25.36
N HIS A 42 15.52 13.21 -25.72
CA HIS A 42 14.31 12.56 -25.24
C HIS A 42 14.54 11.67 -24.02
N PHE A 43 15.77 11.24 -23.76
CA PHE A 43 16.10 10.35 -22.65
C PHE A 43 16.48 11.10 -21.37
N ARG A 44 16.11 10.55 -20.23
CA ARG A 44 16.47 11.01 -18.88
C ARG A 44 16.80 9.81 -18.01
N VAL A 45 17.63 10.02 -16.99
CA VAL A 45 17.86 9.01 -15.95
C VAL A 45 16.79 9.17 -14.88
N ALA A 46 15.94 8.16 -14.72
CA ALA A 46 14.99 8.10 -13.61
C ALA A 46 15.71 7.52 -12.38
N ARG A 47 15.85 8.32 -11.31
CA ARG A 47 16.26 7.84 -9.99
C ARG A 47 15.03 7.62 -9.14
N VAL A 48 14.69 6.35 -8.90
CA VAL A 48 13.55 5.94 -8.08
C VAL A 48 13.99 5.88 -6.62
N TYR A 49 13.26 6.55 -5.74
CA TYR A 49 13.52 6.63 -4.29
C TYR A 49 12.64 5.70 -3.47
N GLY A 50 11.80 4.92 -4.14
CA GLY A 50 10.78 4.05 -3.52
C GLY A 50 9.37 4.53 -3.86
N ARG A 51 8.38 4.03 -3.11
CA ARG A 51 6.97 4.40 -3.30
C ARG A 51 6.54 5.55 -2.41
N ASP A 52 5.54 6.28 -2.86
CA ASP A 52 4.91 7.34 -2.09
C ASP A 52 4.11 6.74 -0.94
N ARG A 53 4.72 6.79 0.24
CA ARG A 53 4.17 6.28 1.50
C ARG A 53 2.97 7.09 2.00
N ASN A 54 2.70 8.28 1.42
CA ASN A 54 1.58 9.11 1.83
C ASN A 54 0.26 8.70 1.18
N ILE A 55 0.31 7.90 0.11
CA ILE A 55 -0.87 7.51 -0.66
C ILE A 55 -1.10 5.99 -0.68
N SER A 56 -0.14 5.21 -0.18
CA SER A 56 -0.15 3.76 -0.30
C SER A 56 0.82 3.05 0.64
N PHE A 57 0.68 1.74 0.72
CA PHE A 57 1.63 0.86 1.37
C PHE A 57 1.73 -0.50 0.66
N ASP A 58 2.84 -1.18 0.89
CA ASP A 58 3.10 -2.54 0.47
C ASP A 58 2.99 -3.51 1.65
N TRP A 59 2.48 -4.71 1.41
CA TRP A 59 2.57 -5.80 2.37
C TRP A 59 2.60 -7.14 1.64
N TYR A 60 3.54 -8.01 2.02
CA TYR A 60 3.74 -9.35 1.44
C TYR A 60 3.80 -9.36 -0.11
N GLY A 61 4.45 -8.35 -0.71
CA GLY A 61 4.60 -8.22 -2.16
C GLY A 61 3.42 -7.56 -2.88
N GLU A 62 2.30 -7.37 -2.20
CA GLU A 62 1.10 -6.71 -2.74
C GLU A 62 1.08 -5.22 -2.44
N TYR A 63 0.39 -4.46 -3.30
CA TYR A 63 0.30 -3.00 -3.24
C TYR A 63 -1.12 -2.55 -2.91
N PHE A 64 -1.26 -1.68 -1.90
CA PHE A 64 -2.54 -1.18 -1.42
C PHE A 64 -2.58 0.35 -1.43
N GLU A 65 -3.50 0.91 -2.22
CA GLU A 65 -3.77 2.34 -2.27
C GLU A 65 -4.72 2.75 -1.15
N PHE A 66 -4.40 3.81 -0.39
CA PHE A 66 -5.24 4.27 0.72
C PHE A 66 -6.69 4.56 0.31
N PRO A 67 -7.00 5.19 -0.85
CA PRO A 67 -8.39 5.40 -1.28
C PRO A 67 -9.17 4.10 -1.51
N VAL A 68 -8.51 3.04 -1.97
CA VAL A 68 -9.14 1.72 -2.20
C VAL A 68 -9.46 1.06 -0.87
N VAL A 69 -8.50 1.05 0.06
CA VAL A 69 -8.67 0.53 1.42
C VAL A 69 -9.78 1.31 2.16
N GLN A 70 -9.78 2.64 2.04
CA GLN A 70 -10.79 3.49 2.67
C GLN A 70 -12.18 3.17 2.13
N ARG A 71 -12.34 3.03 0.81
CA ARG A 71 -13.63 2.68 0.21
C ARG A 71 -14.13 1.33 0.68
N LEU A 72 -13.24 0.34 0.81
CA LEU A 72 -13.58 -0.97 1.36
C LEU A 72 -14.12 -0.84 2.80
N PHE A 73 -13.43 -0.12 3.67
CA PHE A 73 -13.86 0.05 5.06
C PHE A 73 -15.10 0.94 5.23
N GLN A 74 -15.45 1.73 4.22
CA GLN A 74 -16.71 2.47 4.17
C GLN A 74 -17.91 1.61 3.76
N THR A 75 -17.74 0.31 3.53
CA THR A 75 -18.84 -0.61 3.23
C THR A 75 -19.85 -0.63 4.38
N GLU A 76 -21.07 -0.15 4.13
CA GLU A 76 -22.06 0.07 5.19
C GLU A 76 -22.39 -1.20 5.98
N SER A 77 -22.46 -2.35 5.33
CA SER A 77 -22.76 -3.64 5.98
C SER A 77 -21.66 -4.10 6.96
N TRP A 78 -20.46 -3.51 6.89
CA TRP A 78 -19.36 -3.82 7.80
C TRP A 78 -19.42 -3.00 9.09
N GLY A 79 -20.17 -1.90 9.10
CA GLY A 79 -20.38 -1.08 10.30
C GLY A 79 -19.10 -0.45 10.88
N ILE A 80 -18.02 -0.34 10.13
CA ILE A 80 -16.75 0.20 10.64
C ILE A 80 -16.92 1.71 10.92
N LEU A 81 -16.65 2.10 12.16
CA LEU A 81 -16.70 3.48 12.64
C LEU A 81 -15.32 4.14 12.57
N GLN A 82 -14.28 3.38 12.93
CA GLN A 82 -12.90 3.81 12.85
C GLN A 82 -11.99 2.63 12.54
N TYR A 83 -10.93 2.88 11.77
CA TYR A 83 -9.91 1.89 11.48
C TYR A 83 -8.50 2.49 11.57
N GLN A 84 -7.52 1.62 11.75
CA GLN A 84 -6.11 1.96 11.63
C GLN A 84 -5.36 0.80 11.00
N VAL A 85 -4.54 1.12 10.00
CA VAL A 85 -3.64 0.18 9.34
C VAL A 85 -2.24 0.46 9.88
N ILE A 86 -1.62 -0.57 10.45
CA ILE A 86 -0.31 -0.47 11.10
C ILE A 86 0.60 -1.47 10.41
N ARG A 87 1.75 -0.98 9.97
CA ARG A 87 2.88 -1.83 9.58
C ARG A 87 3.93 -1.74 10.66
N ARG A 88 4.37 -2.88 11.16
CA ARG A 88 5.46 -2.94 12.15
C ARG A 88 6.35 -4.14 11.88
N TYR A 89 7.60 -4.02 12.26
CA TYR A 89 8.50 -5.16 12.27
C TYR A 89 8.14 -6.10 13.42
N ARG A 90 8.30 -7.40 13.20
CA ARG A 90 8.14 -8.40 14.27
C ARG A 90 9.26 -8.20 15.30
N GLU A 91 8.91 -8.03 16.57
CA GLU A 91 9.86 -7.69 17.66
C GLU A 91 11.02 -8.69 17.83
N VAL A 92 10.80 -9.95 17.45
CA VAL A 92 11.79 -11.04 17.55
C VAL A 92 12.77 -11.04 16.36
N ASP A 93 12.47 -10.29 15.30
CA ASP A 93 13.28 -10.25 14.09
C ASP A 93 14.32 -9.14 14.19
N THR A 94 15.52 -9.50 14.65
CA THR A 94 16.68 -8.59 14.72
C THR A 94 17.15 -8.08 13.36
N GLN A 95 16.64 -8.64 12.25
CA GLN A 95 16.96 -8.21 10.90
C GLN A 95 15.83 -7.39 10.24
N GLU A 96 14.72 -7.14 10.95
CA GLU A 96 13.58 -6.36 10.45
C GLU A 96 13.00 -6.87 9.11
N ILE A 97 13.10 -8.18 8.85
CA ILE A 97 12.69 -8.77 7.57
C ILE A 97 11.17 -9.01 7.56
N SER A 98 10.62 -9.39 8.71
CA SER A 98 9.23 -9.80 8.87
C SER A 98 8.34 -8.61 9.21
N VAL A 99 7.65 -8.06 8.20
CA VAL A 99 6.67 -6.98 8.37
C VAL A 99 5.28 -7.56 8.69
N VAL A 100 4.78 -7.24 9.88
CA VAL A 100 3.41 -7.56 10.30
C VAL A 100 2.46 -6.45 9.84
N LEU A 101 1.35 -6.84 9.23
CA LEU A 101 0.21 -5.96 8.94
C LEU A 101 -0.85 -6.15 10.02
N GLU A 102 -1.05 -5.09 10.81
CA GLU A 102 -2.04 -5.06 11.87
C GLU A 102 -3.17 -4.10 11.48
N ILE A 103 -4.40 -4.60 11.50
CA ILE A 103 -5.62 -3.86 11.24
C ILE A 103 -6.39 -3.75 12.56
N ARG A 104 -6.58 -2.53 13.03
CA ARG A 104 -7.42 -2.24 14.21
C ARG A 104 -8.73 -1.64 13.76
N LEU A 105 -9.85 -2.16 14.24
CA LEU A 105 -11.19 -1.71 13.87
C LEU A 105 -12.02 -1.43 15.11
N LEU A 106 -12.76 -0.33 15.08
CA LEU A 106 -13.90 -0.06 15.94
C LEU A 106 -15.11 -0.04 15.03
N ARG A 107 -16.14 -0.82 15.39
CA ARG A 107 -17.32 -0.99 14.55
C ARG A 107 -18.60 -1.08 15.36
N ASP A 108 -19.69 -0.80 14.69
CA ASP A 108 -21.03 -1.17 15.10
C ASP A 108 -21.36 -2.60 14.63
N SER A 109 -21.89 -3.40 15.55
CA SER A 109 -22.32 -4.79 15.31
C SER A 109 -23.83 -4.95 15.51
N SER A 110 -24.60 -3.85 15.39
CA SER A 110 -26.05 -3.85 15.43
C SER A 110 -26.70 -4.65 14.29
N ALA A 111 -28.02 -4.86 14.39
CA ALA A 111 -28.78 -5.62 13.40
C ALA A 111 -28.64 -5.04 11.99
N GLY A 112 -28.38 -5.91 11.01
CA GLY A 112 -28.13 -5.53 9.62
C GLY A 112 -26.66 -5.40 9.24
N LYS A 113 -25.72 -5.60 10.19
CA LYS A 113 -24.28 -5.71 9.91
C LYS A 113 -23.85 -7.17 9.82
N ILE A 114 -22.79 -7.43 9.06
CA ILE A 114 -22.20 -8.77 8.95
C ILE A 114 -21.53 -9.19 10.27
N SER A 115 -21.45 -10.49 10.51
CA SER A 115 -20.80 -11.03 11.71
C SER A 115 -19.29 -10.73 11.72
N ASP A 116 -18.67 -10.82 12.90
CA ASP A 116 -17.23 -10.61 13.04
C ASP A 116 -16.40 -11.66 12.28
N LEU A 117 -16.91 -12.89 12.19
CA LEU A 117 -16.28 -13.96 11.42
C LEU A 117 -16.29 -13.65 9.92
N GLU A 118 -17.43 -13.19 9.40
CA GLU A 118 -17.57 -12.79 8.00
C GLU A 118 -16.69 -11.58 7.69
N LEU A 119 -16.69 -10.56 8.56
CA LEU A 119 -15.83 -9.40 8.39
C LEU A 119 -14.35 -9.80 8.35
N ALA A 120 -13.91 -10.62 9.30
CA ALA A 120 -12.53 -11.10 9.33
C ALA A 120 -12.16 -11.85 8.05
N ARG A 121 -13.08 -12.64 7.50
CA ARG A 121 -12.89 -13.34 6.23
C ARG A 121 -12.76 -12.37 5.06
N GLU A 122 -13.65 -11.39 4.92
CA GLU A 122 -13.60 -10.41 3.83
C GLU A 122 -12.31 -9.58 3.88
N ILE A 123 -11.89 -9.16 5.07
CA ILE A 123 -10.65 -8.40 5.25
C ILE A 123 -9.43 -9.26 4.87
N LYS A 124 -9.39 -10.52 5.31
CA LYS A 124 -8.32 -11.45 4.93
C LYS A 124 -8.26 -11.66 3.42
N ILE A 125 -9.41 -11.79 2.75
CA ILE A 125 -9.48 -11.90 1.29
C ILE A 125 -8.91 -10.64 0.63
N PHE A 126 -9.32 -9.46 1.07
CA PHE A 126 -8.87 -8.19 0.49
C PHE A 126 -7.36 -7.99 0.63
N PHE A 127 -6.78 -8.32 1.80
CA PHE A 127 -5.34 -8.18 2.04
C PHE A 127 -4.51 -9.35 1.53
N TYR A 128 -5.07 -10.28 0.76
CA TYR A 128 -4.36 -11.46 0.25
C TYR A 128 -3.71 -12.28 1.37
N VAL A 129 -4.45 -12.50 2.47
CA VAL A 129 -4.01 -13.32 3.59
C VAL A 129 -4.23 -14.80 3.23
N PHE A 130 -3.14 -15.52 3.13
CA PHE A 130 -3.05 -16.95 2.82
C PHE A 130 -2.41 -17.69 3.99
N LYS A 131 -2.48 -19.02 3.97
CA LYS A 131 -1.83 -19.87 5.00
C LYS A 131 -0.33 -19.62 5.17
N CYS A 132 0.36 -19.12 4.13
CA CYS A 132 1.81 -18.86 4.16
C CYS A 132 2.21 -17.47 4.70
N ASN A 133 1.24 -16.60 4.96
CA ASN A 133 1.48 -15.26 5.51
C ASN A 133 0.52 -14.90 6.65
N GLU A 134 -0.30 -15.85 7.10
CA GLU A 134 -1.32 -15.63 8.12
C GLU A 134 -0.70 -15.19 9.45
N GLU A 135 0.49 -15.69 9.79
CA GLU A 135 1.20 -15.26 11.01
C GLU A 135 1.74 -13.82 10.96
N LEU A 136 1.72 -13.18 9.78
CA LEU A 136 2.12 -11.79 9.58
C LEU A 136 0.91 -10.85 9.52
N PHE A 137 -0.31 -11.37 9.70
CA PHE A 137 -1.53 -10.59 9.67
C PHE A 137 -2.24 -10.60 11.03
N GLU A 138 -2.55 -9.43 11.57
CA GLU A 138 -3.31 -9.28 12.81
C GLU A 138 -4.57 -8.44 12.57
N LEU A 139 -5.73 -8.95 12.98
CA LEU A 139 -6.98 -8.19 13.01
C LEU A 139 -7.45 -8.06 14.45
N LYS A 140 -7.60 -6.81 14.91
CA LYS A 140 -8.06 -6.49 16.27
C LYS A 140 -9.36 -5.70 16.20
N LEU A 141 -10.43 -6.31 16.68
CA LEU A 141 -11.69 -5.63 16.96
C LEU A 141 -11.59 -4.98 18.33
N LEU A 142 -11.65 -3.66 18.36
CA LEU A 142 -11.52 -2.84 19.56
C LEU A 142 -12.91 -2.48 20.09
N PRO A 143 -13.10 -2.50 21.42
CA PRO A 143 -14.37 -2.10 22.03
C PRO A 143 -14.56 -0.58 22.03
N ASP A 144 -13.47 0.18 21.96
CA ASP A 144 -13.47 1.65 22.03
C ASP A 144 -12.23 2.27 21.34
N PHE A 145 -12.07 3.59 21.49
CA PHE A 145 -10.99 4.34 20.86
C PHE A 145 -9.62 4.21 21.54
N SER A 146 -9.52 3.59 22.73
CA SER A 146 -8.27 3.53 23.51
C SER A 146 -7.17 2.73 22.82
N GLY A 147 -7.56 1.76 21.99
CA GLY A 147 -6.62 0.91 21.24
C GLY A 147 -6.04 1.55 19.98
N PHE A 148 -6.37 2.79 19.62
CA PHE A 148 -5.81 3.46 18.44
C PHE A 148 -4.59 4.31 18.79
N MET A 149 -3.52 4.20 18.00
CA MET A 149 -2.30 4.99 18.21
C MET A 149 -2.46 6.38 17.60
N ARG A 150 -1.97 7.40 18.31
CA ARG A 150 -1.82 8.76 17.76
C ARG A 150 -0.48 8.88 17.03
N LYS A 151 -0.36 9.84 16.11
CA LYS A 151 0.87 10.07 15.33
C LYS A 151 2.15 10.21 16.17
N GLU A 152 2.04 10.67 17.42
CA GLU A 152 3.16 10.83 18.36
C GLU A 152 3.69 9.50 18.93
N GLN A 153 2.91 8.41 18.81
CA GLN A 153 3.24 7.08 19.34
C GLN A 153 3.63 6.08 18.24
N ALA A 154 3.64 6.49 16.98
CA ALA A 154 4.10 5.67 15.87
C ALA A 154 5.62 5.81 15.75
N SER A 155 6.35 4.72 16.02
CA SER A 155 7.79 4.66 15.73
C SER A 155 8.05 4.86 14.23
N PRO A 156 9.15 5.55 13.86
CA PRO A 156 9.48 5.92 12.47
C PRO A 156 9.72 4.72 11.54
#